data_AF-A0A2Z5G5A0-F1
#
_entry.id   AF-A0A2Z5G5A0-F1
#
_cell.length_a   1.000
_cell.length_b   1.000
_cell.length_c   1.000
_cell.angle_alpha   90.00
_cell.angle_beta   90.00
_cell.angle_gamma   90.00
#
_symmetry.space_group_name_H-M   'P 1'
#
loop_
_entity.id
_entity.type
_entity.pdbx_description
1 polymer ?
#
loop_
_entity_poly.entity_id
_entity_poly.type
_entity_poly.pdbx_seq_one_letter_code
_entity_poly.pdbx_strand_id
1 'polypeptide(L)'
;MMLPIRTLEIAAWGLDDYEFRPHALSRRKNREARRLVAERPPFESLDPVCVDETIAFREAFDRHISRRDLQTEMLGLDWSLGIVDLRRLLAFQRRLSFNPKLSPVTVPRQSDWPGLMDIAFASRDPVSCEVVRDAARNTVIFRSTNPNLHVRATDDPGAPISVDSGSPFFEVASYRNRWFLRDGYHRAYALLRAGVFRLPAVIVKASNLGELGAIKPWFFTESVLLGEQPPFVTDFLNGSLTIEYDRPPIVKTLRVTIEESIATVQPTQLSGVQP
;
A
#
# COMPACT_ATOMS: atom_id res chain seq x y z
N MET A 1 -5.37 -27.60 9.11
CA MET A 1 -4.51 -26.70 9.90
C MET A 1 -4.19 -25.47 9.05
N MET A 2 -4.32 -24.25 9.59
CA MET A 2 -3.93 -23.05 8.83
C MET A 2 -2.41 -22.89 8.89
N LEU A 3 -1.76 -22.69 7.74
CA LEU A 3 -0.33 -22.45 7.68
C LEU A 3 0.00 -21.07 8.26
N PRO A 4 1.11 -20.92 8.99
CA PRO A 4 1.56 -19.63 9.49
C PRO A 4 1.87 -18.67 8.34
N ILE A 5 1.74 -17.37 8.63
CA ILE A 5 2.16 -16.28 7.75
C ILE A 5 3.55 -15.83 8.19
N ARG A 6 4.54 -15.97 7.30
CA ARG A 6 5.89 -15.47 7.56
C ARG A 6 5.89 -13.96 7.45
N THR A 7 6.37 -13.26 8.47
CA THR A 7 6.45 -11.81 8.52
C THR A 7 7.91 -11.37 8.51
N LEU A 8 8.20 -10.38 7.68
CA LEU A 8 9.49 -9.70 7.58
C LEU A 8 9.30 -8.25 8.01
N GLU A 9 9.98 -7.81 9.06
CA GLU A 9 9.80 -6.48 9.65
C GLU A 9 11.11 -5.71 9.70
N ILE A 10 11.11 -4.47 9.25
CA ILE A 10 12.26 -3.58 9.39
C ILE A 10 12.37 -3.14 10.85
N ALA A 11 13.53 -3.38 11.46
CA ALA A 11 13.75 -3.21 12.89
C ALA A 11 14.52 -1.95 13.28
N ALA A 12 15.20 -1.27 12.34
CA ALA A 12 16.15 -0.21 12.70
C ALA A 12 15.49 1.07 13.26
N TRP A 13 14.24 1.36 12.93
CA TRP A 13 13.53 2.59 13.36
C TRP A 13 12.66 2.39 14.60
N GLY A 14 13.05 1.44 15.44
CA GLY A 14 12.23 1.01 16.56
C GLY A 14 11.10 0.08 16.13
N LEU A 15 10.47 -0.49 17.14
CA LEU A 15 9.44 -1.51 17.01
C LEU A 15 8.19 -0.96 17.69
N ASP A 16 7.08 -0.96 16.96
CA ASP A 16 5.73 -0.66 17.48
C ASP A 16 5.23 -1.82 18.33
N ASP A 17 4.14 -1.61 19.06
CA ASP A 17 3.51 -2.69 19.81
C ASP A 17 2.81 -3.66 18.85
N TYR A 18 3.26 -4.91 18.82
CA TYR A 18 2.74 -5.94 17.93
C TYR A 18 2.76 -7.30 18.62
N GLU A 19 1.57 -7.80 18.94
CA GLU A 19 1.35 -8.97 19.79
C GLU A 19 2.00 -10.26 19.27
N PHE A 20 2.16 -10.40 17.95
CA PHE A 20 2.71 -11.59 17.33
C PHE A 20 4.25 -11.58 17.27
N ARG A 21 4.91 -10.48 17.64
CA ARG A 21 6.37 -10.39 17.58
C ARG A 21 7.00 -11.12 18.77
N PRO A 22 7.93 -12.08 18.55
CA PRO A 22 8.62 -12.74 19.66
C PRO A 22 9.50 -11.75 20.44
N HIS A 23 9.24 -11.60 21.75
CA HIS A 23 9.98 -10.64 22.59
C HIS A 23 11.49 -10.87 22.60
N ALA A 24 11.94 -12.13 22.61
CA ALA A 24 13.36 -12.50 22.71
C ALA A 24 14.20 -12.07 21.49
N LEU A 25 13.63 -12.07 20.28
CA LEU A 25 14.33 -11.75 19.03
C LEU A 25 14.57 -10.23 18.86
N SER A 26 13.79 -9.40 19.56
CA SER A 26 13.64 -7.99 19.22
C SER A 26 14.80 -7.10 19.67
N ARG A 27 15.28 -7.24 20.92
CA ARG A 27 16.14 -6.20 21.55
C ARG A 27 17.55 -6.12 20.98
N ARG A 28 18.24 -7.27 20.84
CA ARG A 28 19.62 -7.28 20.31
C ARG A 28 19.64 -6.82 18.86
N LYS A 29 18.77 -7.41 18.04
CA LYS A 29 18.71 -7.13 16.60
C LYS A 29 18.29 -5.69 16.32
N ASN A 30 17.33 -5.14 17.07
CA ASN A 30 16.97 -3.73 16.98
C ASN A 30 18.14 -2.79 17.30
N ARG A 31 18.92 -3.05 18.36
CA ARG A 31 20.09 -2.22 18.69
C ARG A 31 21.16 -2.25 17.60
N GLU A 32 21.45 -3.43 17.07
CA GLU A 32 22.41 -3.60 15.98
C GLU A 32 21.94 -2.91 14.70
N ALA A 33 20.68 -3.12 14.31
CA ALA A 33 20.08 -2.47 13.15
C ALA A 33 20.07 -0.93 13.28
N ARG A 34 19.78 -0.40 14.48
CA ARG A 34 19.88 1.03 14.79
C ARG A 34 21.29 1.57 14.58
N ARG A 35 22.31 0.86 15.06
CA ARG A 35 23.71 1.27 14.86
C ARG A 35 24.07 1.31 13.37
N LEU A 36 23.69 0.29 12.61
CA LEU A 36 23.95 0.23 11.17
C LEU A 36 23.27 1.36 10.40
N VAL A 37 22.06 1.76 10.79
CA VAL A 37 21.38 2.91 10.19
C VAL A 37 22.05 4.22 10.59
N ALA A 38 22.45 4.36 11.86
CA ALA A 38 23.16 5.54 12.37
C ALA A 38 24.50 5.81 11.64
N GLU A 39 25.15 4.76 11.14
CA GLU A 39 26.40 4.84 10.38
C GLU A 39 26.20 5.24 8.90
N ARG A 40 24.96 5.35 8.41
CA ARG A 40 24.68 5.76 7.04
C ARG A 40 24.99 7.24 6.81
N PRO A 41 25.40 7.62 5.59
CA PRO A 41 25.40 9.04 5.22
C PRO A 41 23.97 9.61 5.35
N PRO A 42 23.85 10.92 5.62
CA PRO A 42 22.55 11.60 5.58
C PRO A 42 21.84 11.35 4.25
N PHE A 43 20.51 11.26 4.32
CA PHE A 43 19.67 11.05 3.15
C PHE A 43 19.83 12.18 2.14
N GLU A 44 20.18 11.79 0.92
CA GLU A 44 20.15 12.64 -0.25
C GLU A 44 18.90 12.30 -1.06
N SER A 45 18.09 13.32 -1.35
CA SER A 45 16.92 13.12 -2.21
C SER A 45 17.37 13.00 -3.65
N LEU A 46 17.17 11.81 -4.22
CA LEU A 46 17.41 11.53 -5.62
C LEU A 46 16.07 11.22 -6.29
N ASP A 47 15.84 11.81 -7.46
CA ASP A 47 14.67 11.51 -8.26
C ASP A 47 14.73 10.04 -8.74
N PRO A 48 13.74 9.18 -8.39
CA PRO A 48 13.71 7.81 -8.86
C PRO A 48 13.26 7.71 -10.32
N VAL A 49 12.68 8.75 -10.89
CA VAL A 49 12.10 8.71 -12.23
C VAL A 49 13.20 8.58 -13.28
N CYS A 50 13.12 7.52 -14.07
CA CYS A 50 13.99 7.25 -15.19
C CYS A 50 13.41 7.98 -16.42
N VAL A 51 13.83 9.23 -16.64
CA VAL A 51 13.23 10.14 -17.62
C VAL A 51 13.29 9.58 -19.05
N ASP A 52 14.45 9.08 -19.48
CA ASP A 52 14.65 8.58 -20.84
C ASP A 52 13.75 7.37 -21.12
N GLU A 53 13.72 6.39 -20.20
CA GLU A 53 12.82 5.24 -20.30
C GLU A 53 11.36 5.67 -20.23
N THR A 54 11.01 6.63 -19.39
CA THR A 54 9.63 7.16 -19.31
C THR A 54 9.18 7.76 -20.63
N ILE A 55 10.06 8.50 -21.32
CA ILE A 55 9.78 9.03 -22.66
C ILE A 55 9.64 7.88 -23.67
N ALA A 56 10.56 6.91 -23.64
CA ALA A 56 10.55 5.77 -24.55
C ALA A 56 9.27 4.91 -24.45
N PHE A 57 8.65 4.85 -23.27
CA PHE A 57 7.44 4.05 -23.02
C PHE A 57 6.12 4.85 -23.04
N ARG A 58 6.12 6.11 -23.49
CA ARG A 58 4.93 6.97 -23.49
C ARG A 58 3.72 6.36 -24.19
N GLU A 59 3.89 5.82 -25.39
CA GLU A 59 2.79 5.20 -26.15
C GLU A 59 2.20 3.98 -25.43
N ALA A 60 3.04 3.22 -24.70
CA ALA A 60 2.57 2.10 -23.90
C ALA A 60 1.70 2.58 -22.72
N PHE A 61 2.06 3.72 -22.12
CA PHE A 61 1.32 4.34 -21.02
C PHE A 61 -0.06 4.87 -21.42
N ASP A 62 -0.25 5.36 -22.64
CA ASP A 62 -1.54 5.91 -23.09
C ASP A 62 -2.69 4.90 -22.97
N ARG A 63 -2.38 3.61 -23.19
CA ARG A 63 -3.35 2.50 -23.00
C ARG A 63 -3.74 2.31 -21.53
N HIS A 64 -2.84 2.59 -20.60
CA HIS A 64 -3.11 2.47 -19.17
C HIS A 64 -3.79 3.73 -18.60
N ILE A 65 -3.42 4.92 -19.07
CA ILE A 65 -4.03 6.20 -18.67
C ILE A 65 -5.54 6.22 -18.96
N SER A 66 -5.96 5.57 -20.04
CA SER A 66 -7.37 5.48 -20.44
C SER A 66 -8.18 4.42 -19.65
N ARG A 67 -7.55 3.65 -18.76
CA ARG A 67 -8.26 2.64 -17.97
C ARG A 67 -9.14 3.29 -16.90
N ARG A 68 -10.43 2.93 -16.90
CA ARG A 68 -11.42 3.45 -15.94
C ARG A 68 -11.11 3.11 -14.49
N ASP A 69 -10.60 1.91 -14.22
CA ASP A 69 -10.25 1.48 -12.86
C ASP A 69 -9.09 2.31 -12.30
N LEU A 70 -8.06 2.60 -13.11
CA LEU A 70 -6.97 3.49 -12.73
C LEU A 70 -7.46 4.92 -12.47
N GLN A 71 -8.26 5.48 -13.38
CA GLN A 71 -8.81 6.83 -13.23
C GLN A 71 -9.65 6.97 -11.96
N THR A 72 -10.42 5.92 -11.61
CA THR A 72 -11.23 5.90 -10.40
C THR A 72 -10.36 5.82 -9.15
N GLU A 73 -9.33 4.98 -9.12
CA GLU A 73 -8.43 4.87 -7.96
C GLU A 73 -7.62 6.15 -7.73
N MET A 74 -7.27 6.86 -8.81
CA MET A 74 -6.49 8.10 -8.76
C MET A 74 -7.33 9.38 -8.72
N LEU A 75 -8.65 9.26 -8.55
CA LEU A 75 -9.56 10.41 -8.52
C LEU A 75 -9.18 11.38 -7.38
N GLY A 76 -9.05 12.67 -7.72
CA GLY A 76 -8.70 13.73 -6.77
C GLY A 76 -7.20 13.83 -6.44
N LEU A 77 -6.33 13.05 -7.10
CA LEU A 77 -4.88 13.12 -6.95
C LEU A 77 -4.23 13.78 -8.18
N ASP A 78 -3.07 14.43 -7.99
CA ASP A 78 -2.16 14.79 -9.09
C ASP A 78 -1.27 13.57 -9.37
N TRP A 79 -1.42 12.97 -10.55
CA TRP A 79 -0.70 11.74 -10.90
C TRP A 79 -0.27 11.68 -12.37
N SER A 80 0.74 10.86 -12.63
CA SER A 80 1.22 10.52 -13.96
C SER A 80 1.69 9.06 -14.00
N LEU A 81 2.07 8.55 -15.17
CA LEU A 81 2.77 7.27 -15.30
C LEU A 81 4.25 7.52 -15.59
N GLY A 82 5.12 6.62 -15.11
CA GLY A 82 6.55 6.68 -15.41
C GLY A 82 7.30 5.42 -15.02
N ILE A 83 8.58 5.36 -15.39
CA ILE A 83 9.50 4.31 -14.98
C ILE A 83 10.28 4.81 -13.77
N VAL A 84 10.38 4.00 -12.72
CA VAL A 84 11.06 4.35 -11.46
C VAL A 84 12.16 3.35 -11.11
N ASP A 85 13.25 3.85 -10.51
CA ASP A 85 14.28 3.03 -9.89
C ASP A 85 13.88 2.67 -8.44
N LEU A 86 13.53 1.39 -8.24
CA LEU A 86 13.08 0.81 -6.98
C LEU A 86 14.11 0.99 -5.84
N ARG A 87 15.39 1.14 -6.16
CA ARG A 87 16.47 1.28 -5.17
C ARG A 87 16.46 2.64 -4.48
N ARG A 88 15.80 3.63 -5.08
CA ARG A 88 15.71 5.01 -4.59
C ARG A 88 14.44 5.27 -3.78
N LEU A 89 13.55 4.29 -3.69
CA LEU A 89 12.26 4.44 -3.01
C LEU A 89 12.39 4.24 -1.49
N LEU A 90 11.74 5.13 -0.75
CA LEU A 90 11.54 5.03 0.69
C LEU A 90 10.35 4.12 1.03
N ALA A 91 10.41 3.50 2.19
CA ALA A 91 9.39 2.61 2.71
C ALA A 91 8.69 3.25 3.92
N PHE A 92 7.37 3.45 3.86
CA PHE A 92 6.60 3.76 5.08
C PHE A 92 5.96 2.53 5.73
N GLN A 93 5.83 1.43 4.99
CA GLN A 93 5.36 0.16 5.54
C GLN A 93 6.48 -0.53 6.32
N ARG A 94 6.19 -0.94 7.56
CA ARG A 94 7.15 -1.61 8.45
C ARG A 94 7.36 -3.09 8.17
N ARG A 95 6.32 -3.76 7.67
CA ARG A 95 6.22 -5.23 7.63
C ARG A 95 5.76 -5.74 6.28
N LEU A 96 6.37 -6.81 5.79
CA LEU A 96 5.82 -7.65 4.72
C LEU A 96 5.30 -8.95 5.31
N SER A 97 4.17 -9.44 4.82
CA SER A 97 3.56 -10.70 5.23
C SER A 97 3.45 -11.64 4.04
N PHE A 98 4.07 -12.82 4.12
CA PHE A 98 4.11 -13.81 3.06
C PHE A 98 3.18 -14.98 3.40
N ASN A 99 2.10 -15.10 2.63
CA ASN A 99 1.16 -16.21 2.76
C ASN A 99 1.62 -17.38 1.88
N PRO A 100 1.97 -18.55 2.45
CA PRO A 100 2.47 -19.69 1.67
C PRO A 100 1.44 -20.29 0.71
N LYS A 101 0.15 -19.94 0.86
CA LYS A 101 -0.91 -20.37 -0.07
C LYS A 101 -1.00 -19.53 -1.33
N LEU A 102 -0.40 -18.34 -1.35
CA LEU A 102 -0.40 -17.48 -2.53
C LEU A 102 0.76 -17.90 -3.44
N SER A 103 0.47 -17.98 -4.74
CA SER A 103 1.52 -18.23 -5.73
C SER A 103 2.56 -17.12 -5.66
N PRO A 104 3.86 -17.46 -5.67
CA PRO A 104 4.90 -16.45 -5.78
C PRO A 104 4.72 -15.67 -7.08
N VAL A 105 5.04 -14.37 -7.05
CA VAL A 105 5.05 -13.54 -8.25
C VAL A 105 6.12 -14.07 -9.19
N THR A 106 5.74 -14.44 -10.41
CA THR A 106 6.70 -14.74 -11.48
C THR A 106 7.38 -13.43 -11.87
N VAL A 107 8.68 -13.33 -11.62
CA VAL A 107 9.44 -12.11 -11.88
C VAL A 107 10.02 -12.13 -13.29
N PRO A 108 9.60 -11.22 -14.20
CA PRO A 108 10.18 -11.08 -15.53
C PRO A 108 11.61 -10.52 -15.43
N ARG A 109 12.39 -10.64 -16.51
CA ARG A 109 13.71 -10.02 -16.58
C ARG A 109 13.59 -8.50 -16.72
N GLN A 110 14.62 -7.75 -16.34
CA GLN A 110 14.62 -6.28 -16.49
C GLN A 110 14.38 -5.80 -17.94
N SER A 111 14.76 -6.60 -18.93
CA SER A 111 14.56 -6.32 -20.36
C SER A 111 13.15 -6.67 -20.87
N ASP A 112 12.34 -7.39 -20.09
CA ASP A 112 11.00 -7.82 -20.46
C ASP A 112 9.96 -6.79 -20.00
N TRP A 113 9.95 -5.66 -20.69
CA TRP A 113 9.05 -4.54 -20.39
C TRP A 113 7.57 -4.86 -20.45
N PRO A 114 7.07 -5.67 -21.41
CA PRO A 114 5.67 -6.13 -21.37
C PRO A 114 5.32 -6.84 -20.06
N GLY A 115 6.14 -7.79 -19.61
CA GLY A 115 5.91 -8.47 -18.32
C GLY A 115 5.99 -7.53 -17.12
N LEU A 116 6.87 -6.53 -17.17
CA LEU A 116 6.96 -5.50 -16.13
C LEU A 116 5.73 -4.58 -16.10
N MET A 117 5.15 -4.25 -17.26
CA MET A 117 3.89 -3.50 -17.37
C MET A 117 2.72 -4.30 -16.78
N ASP A 118 2.67 -5.61 -17.04
CA ASP A 118 1.64 -6.49 -16.48
C ASP A 118 1.71 -6.57 -14.94
N ILE A 119 2.92 -6.54 -14.36
CA ILE A 119 3.12 -6.45 -12.91
C ILE A 119 2.70 -5.09 -12.36
N ALA A 120 3.06 -4.01 -13.04
CA ALA A 120 2.84 -2.64 -12.59
C ALA A 120 1.36 -2.23 -12.69
N PHE A 121 0.69 -2.68 -13.75
CA PHE A 121 -0.68 -2.32 -14.08
C PHE A 121 -1.56 -3.56 -14.20
N ALA A 122 -1.48 -4.46 -13.22
CA ALA A 122 -2.30 -5.66 -13.20
C ALA A 122 -3.79 -5.32 -13.28
N SER A 123 -4.59 -6.28 -13.75
CA SER A 123 -6.04 -6.20 -13.62
C SER A 123 -6.44 -6.34 -12.14
N ARG A 124 -7.57 -5.75 -11.76
CA ARG A 124 -8.10 -5.90 -10.41
C ARG A 124 -8.44 -7.37 -10.13
N ASP A 125 -7.92 -7.89 -9.03
CA ASP A 125 -8.30 -9.21 -8.54
C ASP A 125 -9.77 -9.22 -8.08
N PRO A 126 -10.54 -10.26 -8.43
CA PRO A 126 -11.88 -10.44 -7.89
C PRO A 126 -11.86 -10.45 -6.37
N VAL A 127 -12.83 -9.78 -5.76
CA VAL A 127 -12.97 -9.74 -4.30
C VAL A 127 -13.33 -11.14 -3.79
N SER A 128 -12.41 -11.76 -3.05
CA SER A 128 -12.66 -13.02 -2.36
C SER A 128 -12.96 -12.77 -0.88
N CYS A 129 -14.23 -12.91 -0.50
CA CYS A 129 -14.66 -12.83 0.90
C CYS A 129 -15.89 -13.71 1.16
N GLU A 130 -16.01 -14.20 2.39
CA GLU A 130 -17.24 -14.81 2.90
C GLU A 130 -18.20 -13.70 3.30
N VAL A 131 -19.45 -13.79 2.85
CA VAL A 131 -20.52 -12.83 3.18
C VAL A 131 -21.57 -13.52 4.04
N VAL A 132 -21.71 -13.06 5.28
CA VAL A 132 -22.70 -13.55 6.23
C VAL A 132 -23.76 -12.47 6.44
N ARG A 133 -25.03 -12.81 6.23
CA ARG A 133 -26.17 -11.91 6.45
C ARG A 133 -26.89 -12.30 7.73
N ASP A 134 -27.06 -11.33 8.63
CA ASP A 134 -27.86 -11.49 9.85
C ASP A 134 -29.06 -10.55 9.76
N ALA A 135 -30.18 -11.11 9.28
CA ALA A 135 -31.41 -10.37 9.07
C ALA A 135 -32.02 -9.86 10.38
N ALA A 136 -31.87 -10.58 11.49
CA ALA A 136 -32.41 -10.18 12.79
C ALA A 136 -31.73 -8.92 13.34
N ARG A 137 -30.46 -8.69 12.97
CA ARG A 137 -29.68 -7.52 13.39
C ARG A 137 -29.51 -6.47 12.28
N ASN A 138 -30.10 -6.69 11.11
CA ASN A 138 -29.89 -5.88 9.92
C ASN A 138 -28.39 -5.62 9.62
N THR A 139 -27.57 -6.68 9.72
CA THR A 139 -26.11 -6.58 9.47
C THR A 139 -25.63 -7.49 8.35
N VAL A 140 -24.65 -6.99 7.60
CA VAL A 140 -23.88 -7.76 6.62
C VAL A 140 -22.42 -7.80 7.09
N ILE A 141 -21.86 -9.00 7.18
CA ILE A 141 -20.50 -9.24 7.64
C ILE A 141 -19.69 -9.81 6.47
N PHE A 142 -18.59 -9.14 6.15
CA PHE A 142 -17.60 -9.60 5.17
C PHE A 142 -16.37 -10.12 5.92
N ARG A 143 -15.93 -11.33 5.60
CA ARG A 143 -14.72 -11.94 6.16
C ARG A 143 -13.76 -12.29 5.05
N SER A 144 -12.51 -11.84 5.15
CA SER A 144 -11.48 -12.20 4.18
C SER A 144 -10.12 -12.36 4.84
N THR A 145 -9.28 -13.22 4.24
CA THR A 145 -7.86 -13.29 4.56
C THR A 145 -7.04 -12.22 3.84
N ASN A 146 -7.66 -11.47 2.92
CA ASN A 146 -7.06 -10.30 2.29
C ASN A 146 -7.06 -9.11 3.28
N PRO A 147 -5.88 -8.66 3.78
CA PRO A 147 -5.82 -7.52 4.69
C PRO A 147 -6.22 -6.20 4.01
N ASN A 148 -6.16 -6.15 2.69
CA ASN A 148 -6.54 -4.99 1.88
C ASN A 148 -8.04 -4.94 1.59
N LEU A 149 -8.85 -5.91 2.05
CA LEU A 149 -10.30 -5.84 1.90
C LEU A 149 -10.85 -4.56 2.55
N HIS A 150 -11.59 -3.75 1.82
CA HIS A 150 -12.19 -2.54 2.36
C HIS A 150 -13.58 -2.31 1.77
N VAL A 151 -14.39 -1.56 2.51
CA VAL A 151 -15.73 -1.14 2.09
C VAL A 151 -15.65 0.36 1.83
N ARG A 152 -16.08 0.82 0.66
CA ARG A 152 -16.16 2.24 0.31
C ARG A 152 -17.62 2.60 0.05
N ALA A 153 -18.01 3.81 0.45
CA ALA A 153 -19.18 4.43 -0.13
C ALA A 153 -18.87 4.78 -1.59
N THR A 154 -19.86 4.71 -2.45
CA THR A 154 -19.72 5.13 -3.85
C THR A 154 -20.79 6.15 -4.21
N ASP A 155 -20.52 6.92 -5.27
CA ASP A 155 -21.50 7.85 -5.84
C ASP A 155 -22.51 7.14 -6.75
N ASP A 156 -22.41 5.82 -6.95
CA ASP A 156 -23.38 5.04 -7.73
C ASP A 156 -24.65 4.81 -6.89
N PRO A 157 -25.80 5.40 -7.26
CA PRO A 157 -27.04 5.22 -6.53
C PRO A 157 -27.53 3.75 -6.51
N GLY A 158 -27.15 2.95 -7.51
CA GLY A 158 -27.48 1.53 -7.59
C GLY A 158 -26.56 0.64 -6.76
N ALA A 159 -25.40 1.15 -6.36
CA ALA A 159 -24.39 0.43 -5.59
C ALA A 159 -23.69 1.39 -4.59
N PRO A 160 -24.42 1.96 -3.62
CA PRO A 160 -23.88 3.01 -2.74
C PRO A 160 -22.74 2.52 -1.84
N ILE A 161 -22.53 1.20 -1.76
CA ILE A 161 -21.45 0.56 -1.05
C ILE A 161 -20.76 -0.43 -1.99
N SER A 162 -19.44 -0.31 -2.12
CA SER A 162 -18.59 -1.27 -2.81
C SER A 162 -17.64 -1.96 -1.84
N VAL A 163 -17.29 -3.21 -2.16
CA VAL A 163 -16.25 -3.97 -1.48
C VAL A 163 -15.09 -4.11 -2.43
N ASP A 164 -13.88 -3.93 -1.92
CA ASP A 164 -12.68 -3.74 -2.73
C ASP A 164 -11.49 -4.49 -2.13
N SER A 165 -10.63 -5.03 -2.99
CA SER A 165 -9.49 -5.88 -2.65
C SER A 165 -8.15 -5.13 -2.54
N GLY A 166 -8.13 -3.81 -2.77
CA GLY A 166 -6.92 -3.00 -2.83
C GLY A 166 -6.64 -2.48 -4.25
N SER A 167 -5.65 -1.59 -4.37
CA SER A 167 -5.17 -1.15 -5.68
C SER A 167 -4.35 -2.26 -6.34
N PRO A 168 -4.62 -2.60 -7.61
CA PRO A 168 -3.75 -3.51 -8.36
C PRO A 168 -2.51 -2.80 -8.91
N PHE A 169 -2.41 -1.48 -8.78
CA PHE A 169 -1.37 -0.68 -9.40
C PHE A 169 -0.11 -0.65 -8.54
N PHE A 170 1.05 -0.58 -9.19
CA PHE A 170 2.30 -0.28 -8.51
C PHE A 170 2.43 1.23 -8.41
N GLU A 171 2.49 1.74 -7.18
CA GLU A 171 2.29 3.17 -6.93
C GLU A 171 3.48 3.75 -6.17
N VAL A 172 3.99 4.86 -6.68
CA VAL A 172 5.03 5.66 -6.05
C VAL A 172 4.46 7.04 -5.78
N ALA A 173 4.83 7.64 -4.66
CA ALA A 173 4.42 8.99 -4.32
C ALA A 173 5.62 9.89 -4.05
N SER A 174 5.59 11.11 -4.61
CA SER A 174 6.45 12.22 -4.20
C SER A 174 5.75 13.02 -3.12
N TYR A 175 6.41 13.23 -1.98
CA TYR A 175 5.92 14.04 -0.88
C TYR A 175 7.09 14.80 -0.25
N ARG A 176 7.02 16.12 -0.19
CA ARG A 176 8.08 17.01 0.38
C ARG A 176 9.48 16.67 -0.14
N ASN A 177 9.59 16.58 -1.46
CA ASN A 177 10.85 16.26 -2.15
C ASN A 177 11.45 14.92 -1.73
N ARG A 178 10.62 13.93 -1.40
CA ARG A 178 11.01 12.55 -1.08
C ARG A 178 10.08 11.58 -1.80
N TRP A 179 10.60 10.40 -2.13
CA TRP A 179 9.91 9.44 -2.97
C TRP A 179 9.66 8.15 -2.23
N PHE A 180 8.40 7.75 -2.12
CA PHE A 180 7.94 6.63 -1.32
C PHE A 180 7.25 5.59 -2.19
N LEU A 181 7.44 4.31 -1.85
CA LEU A 181 6.58 3.26 -2.37
C LEU A 181 5.22 3.32 -1.66
N ARG A 182 4.17 3.69 -2.39
CA ARG A 182 2.79 3.83 -1.88
C ARG A 182 2.07 2.48 -1.84
N ASP A 183 2.15 1.73 -2.93
CA ASP A 183 1.63 0.37 -3.05
C ASP A 183 2.56 -0.49 -3.93
N GLY A 184 2.62 -1.79 -3.66
CA GLY A 184 3.43 -2.74 -4.39
C GLY A 184 4.64 -3.29 -3.62
N TYR A 185 4.68 -3.19 -2.30
CA TYR A 185 5.82 -3.65 -1.47
C TYR A 185 6.24 -5.09 -1.74
N HIS A 186 5.30 -6.04 -1.83
CA HIS A 186 5.63 -7.44 -2.14
C HIS A 186 6.18 -7.62 -3.55
N ARG A 187 5.65 -6.87 -4.52
CA ARG A 187 6.15 -6.85 -5.91
C ARG A 187 7.56 -6.28 -5.95
N ALA A 188 7.79 -5.14 -5.31
CA ALA A 188 9.11 -4.51 -5.22
C ALA A 188 10.13 -5.43 -4.55
N TYR A 189 9.76 -6.08 -3.44
CA TYR A 189 10.61 -7.05 -2.77
C TYR A 189 11.02 -8.21 -3.69
N ALA A 190 10.05 -8.80 -4.41
CA ALA A 190 10.32 -9.89 -5.35
C ALA A 190 11.22 -9.44 -6.52
N LEU A 191 10.94 -8.28 -7.10
CA LEU A 191 11.70 -7.68 -8.21
C LEU A 191 13.15 -7.38 -7.80
N LEU A 192 13.34 -6.66 -6.69
CA LEU A 192 14.68 -6.32 -6.19
C LEU A 192 15.49 -7.58 -5.86
N ARG A 193 14.87 -8.61 -5.27
CA ARG A 193 15.52 -9.91 -5.04
C ARG A 193 15.95 -10.63 -6.31
N ALA A 194 15.26 -10.41 -7.42
CA ALA A 194 15.57 -10.98 -8.72
C ALA A 194 16.56 -10.12 -9.53
N GLY A 195 17.05 -9.01 -8.98
CA GLY A 195 17.94 -8.08 -9.69
C GLY A 195 17.23 -7.18 -10.70
N VAL A 196 15.91 -7.03 -10.58
CA VAL A 196 15.12 -6.05 -11.36
C VAL A 196 14.97 -4.79 -10.54
N PHE A 197 15.44 -3.67 -11.08
CA PHE A 197 15.55 -2.41 -10.35
C PHE A 197 14.67 -1.30 -10.92
N ARG A 198 14.21 -1.43 -12.17
CA ARG A 198 13.35 -0.43 -12.82
C ARG A 198 12.01 -1.03 -13.14
N LEU A 199 10.94 -0.32 -12.80
CA LEU A 199 9.56 -0.77 -12.98
C LEU A 199 8.68 0.40 -13.41
N PRO A 200 7.67 0.17 -14.28
CA PRO A 200 6.59 1.11 -14.46
C PRO A 200 5.81 1.36 -13.17
N ALA A 201 5.31 2.57 -12.98
CA ALA A 201 4.53 2.93 -11.81
C ALA A 201 3.52 4.03 -12.13
N VAL A 202 2.46 4.08 -11.33
CA VAL A 202 1.66 5.29 -11.13
C VAL A 202 2.42 6.18 -10.16
N ILE A 203 2.72 7.41 -10.58
CA ILE A 203 3.43 8.40 -9.79
C ILE A 203 2.43 9.42 -9.29
N VAL A 204 2.25 9.51 -7.98
CA VAL A 204 1.39 10.48 -7.31
C VAL A 204 2.24 11.62 -6.74
N LYS A 205 1.79 12.86 -6.92
CA LYS A 205 2.36 14.02 -6.22
C LYS A 205 1.47 14.33 -5.02
N ALA A 206 1.83 13.79 -3.87
CA ALA A 206 1.06 13.97 -2.64
C ALA A 206 1.34 15.36 -2.04
N SER A 207 0.27 16.05 -1.65
CA SER A 207 0.31 17.33 -0.92
C SER A 207 0.33 17.16 0.60
N ASN A 208 -0.14 16.01 1.09
CA ASN A 208 -0.25 15.70 2.52
C ASN A 208 -0.03 14.19 2.80
N LEU A 209 0.09 13.85 4.09
CA LEU A 209 0.34 12.47 4.54
C LEU A 209 -0.81 11.50 4.19
N GLY A 210 -2.04 12.01 4.11
CA GLY A 210 -3.24 11.26 3.72
C GLY A 210 -3.16 10.79 2.27
N GLU A 211 -2.83 11.69 1.35
CA GLU A 211 -2.62 11.37 -0.07
C GLU A 211 -1.44 10.41 -0.27
N LEU A 212 -0.35 10.58 0.49
CA LEU A 212 0.77 9.64 0.54
C LEU A 212 0.33 8.22 0.98
N GLY A 213 -0.77 8.10 1.71
CA GLY A 213 -1.28 6.83 2.23
C GLY A 213 -0.62 6.37 3.52
N ALA A 214 0.33 7.14 4.07
CA ALA A 214 1.15 6.78 5.22
C ALA A 214 0.47 7.08 6.59
N ILE A 215 -0.83 6.81 6.71
CA ILE A 215 -1.65 7.19 7.88
C ILE A 215 -2.00 6.03 8.83
N LYS A 216 -1.54 4.81 8.56
CA LYS A 216 -1.88 3.65 9.40
C LYS A 216 -1.02 3.60 10.66
N PRO A 217 -1.56 3.17 11.82
CA PRO A 217 -0.81 3.13 13.08
C PRO A 217 0.48 2.27 13.04
N TRP A 218 0.51 1.26 12.16
CA TRP A 218 1.66 0.35 12.00
C TRP A 218 2.66 0.80 10.92
N PHE A 219 2.51 2.00 10.37
CA PHE A 219 3.50 2.61 9.49
C PHE A 219 4.54 3.39 10.30
N PHE A 220 5.65 3.75 9.67
CA PHE A 220 6.61 4.68 10.28
C PHE A 220 5.97 6.07 10.45
N THR A 221 6.30 6.74 11.54
CA THR A 221 5.83 8.11 11.81
C THR A 221 6.43 9.09 10.81
N GLU A 222 5.76 10.22 10.58
CA GLU A 222 6.26 11.27 9.70
C GLU A 222 7.68 11.74 10.08
N SER A 223 7.97 11.84 11.38
CA SER A 223 9.31 12.19 11.88
C SER A 223 10.40 11.20 11.44
N VAL A 224 10.08 9.92 11.31
CA VAL A 224 11.00 8.90 10.79
C VAL A 224 11.12 9.02 9.27
N LEU A 225 10.01 9.18 8.57
CA LEU A 225 9.96 9.28 7.11
C LEU A 225 10.70 10.52 6.57
N LEU A 226 10.63 11.62 7.30
CA LEU A 226 11.27 12.90 6.97
C LEU A 226 12.61 13.11 7.69
N GLY A 227 13.07 12.12 8.47
CA GLY A 227 14.35 12.18 9.17
C GLY A 227 15.57 12.07 8.26
N GLU A 228 16.77 12.18 8.85
CA GLU A 228 18.05 12.11 8.13
C GLU A 228 18.35 10.72 7.57
N GLN A 229 17.79 9.67 8.16
CA GLN A 229 18.06 8.29 7.79
C GLN A 229 16.72 7.55 7.62
N PRO A 230 15.93 7.84 6.58
CA PRO A 230 14.64 7.19 6.40
C PRO A 230 14.82 5.72 5.99
N PRO A 231 13.82 4.86 6.27
CA PRO A 231 13.76 3.49 5.75
C PRO A 231 13.62 3.45 4.23
N PHE A 232 14.43 2.62 3.58
CA PHE A 232 14.36 2.33 2.14
C PHE A 232 13.61 1.02 1.87
N VAL A 233 13.02 0.89 0.69
CA VAL A 233 12.43 -0.39 0.24
C VAL A 233 13.49 -1.50 0.20
N THR A 234 14.73 -1.17 -0.16
CA THR A 234 15.87 -2.10 -0.17
C THR A 234 16.26 -2.61 1.21
N ASP A 235 15.84 -1.94 2.30
CA ASP A 235 16.14 -2.40 3.66
C ASP A 235 15.45 -3.71 4.00
N PHE A 236 14.35 -4.06 3.32
CA PHE A 236 13.74 -5.39 3.42
C PHE A 236 14.67 -6.52 2.92
N LEU A 237 15.67 -6.22 2.08
CA LEU A 237 16.63 -7.22 1.60
C LEU A 237 17.80 -7.41 2.57
N ASN A 238 17.98 -6.50 3.52
CA ASN A 238 19.08 -6.55 4.46
C ASN A 238 18.69 -7.35 5.71
N GLY A 239 19.18 -8.58 5.80
CA GLY A 239 18.94 -9.48 6.95
C GLY A 239 19.42 -8.93 8.30
N SER A 240 20.34 -7.95 8.31
CA SER A 240 20.81 -7.28 9.52
C SER A 240 19.87 -6.17 9.98
N LEU A 241 19.00 -5.66 9.10
CA LEU A 241 18.03 -4.60 9.40
C LEU A 241 16.62 -5.12 9.64
N THR A 242 16.36 -6.37 9.28
CA THR A 242 15.04 -6.98 9.36
C THR A 242 14.96 -8.04 10.44
N ILE A 243 13.80 -8.26 11.03
CA ILE A 243 13.50 -9.44 11.85
C ILE A 243 12.47 -10.29 11.10
N GLU A 244 12.55 -11.60 11.28
CA GLU A 244 11.62 -12.55 10.69
C GLU A 244 10.94 -13.37 11.78
N TYR A 245 9.65 -13.61 11.63
CA TYR A 245 8.87 -14.44 12.54
C TYR A 245 7.57 -14.89 11.87
N ASP A 246 7.03 -15.99 12.36
CA ASP A 246 5.73 -16.50 11.94
C ASP A 246 4.61 -15.95 12.81
N ARG A 247 3.45 -15.74 12.20
CA ARG A 247 2.21 -15.40 12.92
C ARG A 247 1.02 -16.18 12.39
N PRO A 248 -0.07 -16.31 13.16
CA PRO A 248 -1.33 -16.82 12.64
C PRO A 248 -1.86 -15.96 11.49
N PRO A 249 -2.58 -16.54 10.51
CA PRO A 249 -3.35 -15.77 9.54
C PRO A 249 -4.36 -14.86 10.24
N ILE A 250 -4.48 -13.63 9.73
CA ILE A 250 -5.46 -12.67 10.22
C ILE A 250 -6.65 -12.72 9.27
N VAL A 251 -7.85 -12.82 9.83
CA VAL A 251 -9.10 -12.67 9.08
C VAL A 251 -9.63 -11.27 9.34
N LYS A 252 -9.62 -10.44 8.30
CA LYS A 252 -10.24 -9.12 8.35
C LYS A 252 -11.75 -9.31 8.30
N THR A 253 -12.43 -8.75 9.30
CA THR A 253 -13.89 -8.73 9.38
C THR A 253 -14.38 -7.30 9.23
N LEU A 254 -15.21 -7.05 8.22
CA LEU A 254 -15.90 -5.78 8.02
C LEU A 254 -17.37 -6.00 8.32
N ARG A 255 -17.98 -5.11 9.10
CA ARG A 255 -19.40 -5.17 9.45
C ARG A 255 -20.07 -3.90 8.95
N VAL A 256 -21.13 -4.07 8.17
CA VAL A 256 -22.04 -3.01 7.75
C VAL A 256 -23.35 -3.22 8.49
N THR A 257 -23.75 -2.22 9.27
CA THR A 257 -25.05 -2.18 9.95
C THR A 257 -25.92 -1.16 9.24
N ILE A 258 -27.14 -1.56 8.90
CA ILE A 258 -28.11 -0.68 8.26
C ILE A 258 -29.09 -0.22 9.33
N GLU A 259 -29.22 1.09 9.50
CA GLU A 259 -30.15 1.72 10.43
C GLU A 259 -31.18 2.52 9.63
N GLU A 260 -32.45 2.31 9.93
CA GLU A 260 -33.57 3.08 9.39
C GLU A 260 -34.04 4.05 10.47
N SER A 261 -34.11 5.34 10.13
CA SER A 261 -34.67 6.36 11.01
C SER A 261 -35.61 7.28 10.24
N ILE A 262 -36.67 7.71 10.91
CA ILE A 262 -37.64 8.67 10.37
C ILE A 262 -37.49 9.95 11.18
N ALA A 263 -37.10 11.04 10.53
CA ALA A 263 -37.02 12.36 11.15
C ALA A 263 -38.14 13.27 10.61
N THR A 264 -38.81 13.99 11.51
CA THR A 264 -39.78 15.03 11.12
C THR A 264 -39.03 16.33 10.83
N VAL A 265 -39.12 16.84 9.61
CA VAL A 265 -38.53 18.14 9.25
C VAL A 265 -39.36 19.25 9.90
N GLN A 266 -38.76 20.02 10.82
CA GLN A 266 -39.46 21.18 11.37
C GLN A 266 -39.57 22.30 10.31
N PRO A 267 -40.74 22.96 10.17
CA PRO A 267 -40.99 23.98 9.14
C PRO A 267 -40.07 25.21 9.16
N THR A 268 -39.28 25.41 10.22
CA THR A 268 -38.53 26.64 10.50
C THR A 268 -37.31 26.87 9.59
N GLN A 269 -36.99 25.96 8.67
CA GLN A 269 -35.89 26.12 7.69
C GLN A 269 -36.32 26.56 6.28
N LEU A 270 -37.62 26.78 6.02
CA LEU A 270 -38.11 27.23 4.70
C LEU A 270 -38.24 28.76 4.55
N SER A 271 -37.89 29.56 5.56
CA SER A 271 -38.12 31.02 5.57
C SER A 271 -36.94 31.87 5.08
N GLY A 272 -35.90 31.27 4.49
CA GLY A 272 -34.64 31.95 4.14
C GLY A 272 -34.56 32.56 2.73
N VAL A 273 -35.68 32.72 2.01
CA VAL A 273 -35.70 33.49 0.75
C VAL A 273 -36.26 34.87 1.08
N GLN A 274 -35.38 35.82 1.40
CA GLN A 274 -35.72 37.24 1.31
C GLN A 274 -35.57 37.71 -0.15
N PRO A 275 -36.45 38.63 -0.60
CA PRO A 275 -36.54 39.12 -1.98
C PRO A 275 -35.34 39.96 -2.42
#